data_AF-A0A2V6JE38-F1
#
_entry.id   AF-A0A2V6JE38-F1
#
_cell.length_a   1.000
_cell.length_b   1.000
_cell.length_c   1.000
_cell.angle_alpha   90.00
_cell.angle_beta   90.00
_cell.angle_gamma   90.00
#
_symmetry.space_group_name_H-M   'P 1'
#
loop_
_entity.id
_entity.type
_entity.pdbx_description
1 polymer ?
#
loop_
_entity_poly.entity_id
_entity_poly.type
_entity_poly.pdbx_seq_one_letter_code
_entity_poly.pdbx_strand_id
1 'polypeptide(L)'
;MLTSPLRDQLGERLHLAWELAVLLRKKRFQHGALDLDFPEVKVWVDKQGHPVKLERVENDESHQLIEEFMLAANEAVARELKKRAVPTVYRVHENPDPEKLAEYREFVLSFNYRVGDLTHRGELQRLLELIGGKPEEQALKIALLKSLKRARYAPQPLGHYGLAKANYLHFTSPIRRYADLVVHRALGRLGALRRPDAAARRPYLAIALTFAILLTGGYTISKVMAKSLPSRSTFQLLNEPQPMRRSMLRK
;
A
#
# COMPACT_ATOMS: atom_id res chain seq x y z
N MET A 1 -5.70 -19.44 3.00
CA MET A 1 -7.17 -19.72 3.00
C MET A 1 -7.84 -19.27 4.29
N LEU A 2 -8.31 -18.02 4.33
CA LEU A 2 -9.23 -17.50 5.35
C LEU A 2 -10.63 -18.12 5.13
N THR A 3 -10.79 -19.42 5.37
CA THR A 3 -11.97 -20.21 4.92
C THR A 3 -13.12 -20.27 5.94
N SER A 4 -13.01 -19.62 7.09
CA SER A 4 -14.15 -19.42 7.99
C SER A 4 -14.01 -18.10 8.75
N PRO A 5 -15.09 -17.29 8.89
CA PRO A 5 -15.08 -16.21 9.84
C PRO A 5 -14.96 -16.81 11.23
N LEU A 6 -13.84 -16.53 11.90
CA LEU A 6 -13.83 -16.53 13.36
C LEU A 6 -15.00 -15.63 13.77
N ARG A 7 -15.97 -16.17 14.53
CA ARG A 7 -17.20 -15.47 14.91
C ARG A 7 -16.96 -14.38 15.97
N ASP A 8 -15.79 -13.77 15.94
CA ASP A 8 -15.42 -12.64 16.77
C ASP A 8 -15.25 -11.38 15.90
N GLN A 9 -15.29 -10.23 16.56
CA GLN A 9 -15.24 -8.94 15.88
C GLN A 9 -13.93 -8.72 15.09
N LEU A 10 -12.83 -9.36 15.52
CA LEU A 10 -11.54 -9.22 14.85
C LEU A 10 -11.52 -10.02 13.55
N GLY A 11 -12.01 -11.25 13.57
CA GLY A 11 -12.17 -12.10 12.40
C GLY A 11 -12.99 -11.40 11.32
N GLU A 12 -14.17 -10.88 11.66
CA GLU A 12 -15.02 -10.15 10.73
C GLU A 12 -14.29 -8.95 10.08
N ARG A 13 -13.56 -8.16 10.87
CA ARG A 13 -12.80 -7.00 10.36
C ARG A 13 -11.65 -7.42 9.45
N LEU A 14 -10.97 -8.53 9.77
CA LEU A 14 -9.88 -9.04 8.95
C LEU A 14 -10.38 -9.56 7.60
N HIS A 15 -11.49 -10.28 7.58
CA HIS A 15 -12.14 -10.74 6.35
C HIS A 15 -12.60 -9.56 5.48
N LEU A 16 -13.23 -8.55 6.07
CA LEU A 16 -13.61 -7.33 5.35
C LEU A 16 -12.38 -6.59 4.78
N ALA A 17 -11.28 -6.53 5.53
CA ALA A 17 -10.04 -5.92 5.06
C ALA A 17 -9.46 -6.72 3.88
N TRP A 18 -9.51 -8.06 3.94
CA TRP A 18 -9.10 -8.92 2.83
C TRP A 18 -9.94 -8.70 1.57
N GLU A 19 -11.27 -8.69 1.69
CA GLU A 19 -12.16 -8.39 0.56
C GLU A 19 -11.82 -7.04 -0.09
N LEU A 20 -11.56 -6.01 0.73
CA LEU A 20 -11.14 -4.70 0.23
C LEU A 20 -9.77 -4.76 -0.47
N ALA A 21 -8.80 -5.46 0.09
CA ALA A 21 -7.47 -5.59 -0.51
C ALA A 21 -7.53 -6.29 -1.88
N VAL A 22 -8.35 -7.35 -2.01
CA VAL A 22 -8.57 -8.03 -3.30
C VAL A 22 -9.14 -7.05 -4.34
N LEU A 23 -10.12 -6.22 -3.96
CA LEU A 23 -10.69 -5.20 -4.85
C LEU A 23 -9.66 -4.13 -5.25
N LEU A 24 -8.84 -3.66 -4.28
CA LEU A 24 -7.76 -2.71 -4.53
C LEU A 24 -6.72 -3.28 -5.50
N ARG A 25 -6.29 -4.53 -5.27
CA ARG A 25 -5.33 -5.24 -6.12
C ARG A 25 -5.86 -5.38 -7.54
N LYS A 26 -7.10 -5.86 -7.70
CA LYS A 26 -7.74 -5.98 -9.02
C LYS A 26 -7.75 -4.63 -9.75
N LYS A 27 -8.16 -3.56 -9.06
CA LYS A 27 -8.18 -2.21 -9.62
C LYS A 27 -6.77 -1.73 -9.99
N ARG A 28 -5.75 -2.02 -9.18
CA ARG A 28 -4.35 -1.65 -9.45
C ARG A 28 -3.83 -2.29 -10.75
N PHE A 29 -4.06 -3.58 -10.94
CA PHE A 29 -3.65 -4.27 -12.16
C PHE A 29 -4.48 -3.86 -13.38
N GLN A 30 -5.78 -3.61 -13.24
CA GLN A 30 -6.61 -3.05 -14.33
C GLN A 30 -6.11 -1.68 -14.84
N HIS A 31 -5.43 -0.89 -14.00
CA HIS A 31 -4.84 0.38 -14.40
C HIS A 31 -3.43 0.28 -15.01
N GLY A 32 -2.88 -0.93 -15.18
CA GLY A 32 -1.58 -1.12 -15.84
C GLY A 32 -0.38 -1.25 -14.90
N ALA A 33 -0.60 -1.65 -13.64
CA ALA A 33 0.49 -1.99 -12.72
C ALA A 33 1.21 -3.27 -13.16
N LEU A 34 2.52 -3.34 -12.94
CA LEU A 34 3.34 -4.48 -13.34
C LEU A 34 3.56 -5.40 -12.14
N ASP A 35 3.38 -6.70 -12.35
CA ASP A 35 3.75 -7.73 -11.36
C ASP A 35 5.23 -8.09 -11.54
N LEU A 36 6.05 -7.50 -10.66
CA LEU A 36 7.50 -7.67 -10.66
C LEU A 36 7.95 -8.29 -9.34
N ASP A 37 7.12 -9.12 -8.72
CA ASP A 37 7.50 -9.82 -7.50
C ASP A 37 8.60 -10.85 -7.79
N PHE A 38 9.59 -10.87 -6.90
CA PHE A 38 10.71 -11.81 -6.89
C PHE A 38 10.68 -12.61 -5.59
N PRO A 39 11.05 -13.89 -5.61
CA PRO A 39 11.19 -14.66 -4.40
C PRO A 39 12.28 -14.08 -3.52
N GLU A 40 11.93 -13.72 -2.29
CA GLU A 40 12.88 -13.30 -1.27
C GLU A 40 13.46 -14.53 -0.57
N VAL A 41 14.73 -14.43 -0.15
CA VAL A 41 15.42 -15.50 0.59
C VAL A 41 15.76 -14.98 1.99
N LYS A 42 15.23 -15.63 3.01
CA LYS A 42 15.58 -15.42 4.41
C LYS A 42 16.82 -16.24 4.74
N VAL A 43 17.85 -15.55 5.23
CA VAL A 43 19.09 -16.16 5.72
C VAL A 43 19.01 -16.28 7.23
N TRP A 44 19.02 -17.51 7.73
CA TRP A 44 19.16 -17.79 9.16
C TRP A 44 20.64 -17.84 9.50
N VAL A 45 21.02 -17.17 10.59
CA VAL A 45 22.40 -17.10 11.05
C VAL A 45 22.54 -17.68 12.45
N ASP A 46 23.72 -18.25 12.74
CA ASP A 46 24.08 -18.67 14.10
C ASP A 46 24.42 -17.47 15.01
N LYS A 47 24.85 -17.75 16.25
CA LYS A 47 25.22 -16.71 17.22
C LYS A 47 26.45 -15.89 16.79
N GLN A 48 27.25 -16.41 15.86
CA GLN A 48 28.45 -15.79 15.31
C GLN A 48 28.14 -15.03 14.01
N GLY A 49 26.91 -15.10 13.50
CA GLY A 49 26.49 -14.44 12.28
C GLY A 49 26.71 -15.27 11.01
N HIS A 50 27.11 -16.54 11.11
CA HIS A 50 27.33 -17.38 9.94
C HIS A 50 26.00 -17.95 9.41
N PRO A 51 25.78 -17.97 8.08
CA PRO A 51 24.59 -18.56 7.48
C PRO A 51 24.49 -20.05 7.76
N VAL A 52 23.38 -20.49 8.37
CA VAL A 52 23.10 -21.90 8.68
C VAL A 52 21.94 -22.48 7.87
N LYS A 53 21.04 -21.62 7.37
CA LYS A 53 19.89 -22.05 6.57
C LYS A 53 19.44 -20.92 5.65
N LEU A 54 19.10 -21.29 4.41
CA LEU A 54 18.40 -20.42 3.46
C LEU A 54 16.96 -20.90 3.35
N GLU A 55 16.02 -19.98 3.43
CA GLU A 55 14.59 -20.27 3.36
C GLU A 55 13.93 -19.30 2.38
N ARG A 56 13.17 -19.83 1.43
CA ARG A 56 12.40 -18.99 0.50
C ARG A 56 11.19 -18.42 1.24
N VAL A 57 11.00 -17.11 1.14
CA VAL A 57 9.83 -16.42 1.69
C VAL A 57 8.75 -16.39 0.63
N GLU A 58 7.55 -16.84 0.99
CA GLU A 58 6.38 -16.79 0.13
C GLU A 58 5.59 -15.50 0.40
N ASN A 59 5.14 -14.84 -0.68
CA ASN A 59 4.26 -13.68 -0.61
C ASN A 59 2.80 -14.18 -0.56
N ASP A 60 2.33 -14.45 0.65
CA ASP A 60 0.98 -14.97 0.91
C ASP A 60 -0.10 -13.87 0.95
N GLU A 61 -1.35 -14.27 1.21
CA GLU A 61 -2.49 -13.34 1.28
C GLU A 61 -2.30 -12.25 2.36
N SER A 62 -1.59 -12.53 3.45
CA SER A 62 -1.33 -11.56 4.52
C SER A 62 -0.36 -10.47 4.06
N HIS A 63 0.68 -10.85 3.30
CA HIS A 63 1.61 -9.90 2.70
C HIS A 63 0.88 -9.00 1.69
N GLN A 64 0.06 -9.59 0.82
CA GLN A 64 -0.73 -8.85 -0.17
C GLN A 64 -1.74 -7.90 0.48
N LEU A 65 -2.41 -8.34 1.55
CA LEU A 65 -3.31 -7.50 2.34
C LEU A 65 -2.59 -6.23 2.80
N ILE A 66 -1.46 -6.39 3.48
CA ILE A 66 -0.72 -5.24 4.00
C ILE A 66 -0.19 -4.37 2.85
N GLU A 67 0.35 -4.96 1.78
CA GLU A 67 0.84 -4.24 0.61
C GLU A 67 -0.22 -3.28 0.04
N GLU A 68 -1.43 -3.76 -0.23
CA GLU A 68 -2.49 -2.95 -0.85
C GLU A 68 -2.93 -1.79 0.02
N PHE A 69 -3.07 -2.00 1.34
CA PHE A 69 -3.40 -0.92 2.27
C PHE A 69 -2.27 0.12 2.36
N MET A 70 -1.02 -0.32 2.35
CA MET A 70 0.14 0.57 2.39
C MET A 70 0.22 1.41 1.11
N LEU A 71 -0.02 0.80 -0.06
CA LEU A 71 -0.09 1.48 -1.35
C LEU A 71 -1.22 2.51 -1.39
N ALA A 72 -2.41 2.15 -0.89
CA ALA A 72 -3.56 3.05 -0.83
C ALA A 72 -3.30 4.25 0.09
N ALA A 73 -2.71 4.04 1.27
CA ALA A 73 -2.35 5.11 2.19
C ALA A 73 -1.31 6.06 1.60
N ASN A 74 -0.27 5.51 0.99
CA ASN A 74 0.79 6.25 0.31
C ASN A 74 0.22 7.16 -0.81
N GLU A 75 -0.66 6.63 -1.65
CA GLU A 75 -1.31 7.39 -2.72
C GLU A 75 -2.26 8.48 -2.18
N ALA A 76 -3.04 8.17 -1.15
CA ALA A 76 -3.95 9.13 -0.53
C ALA A 76 -3.19 10.35 0.01
N VAL A 77 -2.09 10.12 0.74
CA VAL A 77 -1.23 11.19 1.26
C VAL A 77 -0.55 11.95 0.12
N ALA A 78 -0.07 11.25 -0.92
CA ALA A 78 0.52 11.91 -2.09
C ALA A 78 -0.44 12.90 -2.74
N ARG A 79 -1.70 12.48 -2.93
CA ARG A 79 -2.75 13.29 -3.55
C ARG A 79 -3.11 14.48 -2.66
N GLU A 80 -3.21 14.30 -1.36
CA GLU A 80 -3.58 15.37 -0.43
C GLU A 80 -2.50 16.45 -0.35
N LEU A 81 -1.22 16.06 -0.20
CA LEU A 81 -0.11 17.02 -0.18
C LEU A 81 0.03 17.76 -1.51
N LYS A 82 -0.15 17.06 -2.64
CA LYS A 82 -0.15 17.69 -3.97
C LYS A 82 -1.29 18.70 -4.13
N LYS A 83 -2.51 18.31 -3.75
CA LYS A 83 -3.71 19.18 -3.84
C LYS A 83 -3.53 20.48 -3.06
N ARG A 84 -2.85 20.42 -1.91
CA ARG A 84 -2.56 21.58 -1.06
C ARG A 84 -1.25 22.30 -1.42
N ALA A 85 -0.57 21.88 -2.48
CA ALA A 85 0.73 22.39 -2.89
C ALA A 85 1.78 22.42 -1.76
N VAL A 86 1.75 21.42 -0.87
CA VAL A 86 2.72 21.34 0.24
C VAL A 86 4.02 20.74 -0.26
N PRO A 87 5.16 21.45 -0.12
CA PRO A 87 6.46 20.91 -0.50
C PRO A 87 6.77 19.62 0.27
N THR A 88 7.07 18.55 -0.45
CA THR A 88 7.41 17.24 0.11
C THR A 88 8.25 16.42 -0.86
N VAL A 89 8.55 15.17 -0.50
CA VAL A 89 9.27 14.22 -1.34
C VAL A 89 8.33 13.15 -1.87
N TYR A 90 8.33 12.98 -3.19
CA TYR A 90 7.60 11.93 -3.90
C TYR A 90 8.53 10.76 -4.22
N ARG A 91 7.97 9.55 -4.27
CA ARG A 91 8.67 8.36 -4.76
C ARG A 91 8.28 8.20 -6.22
N VAL A 92 9.18 8.62 -7.12
CA VAL A 92 8.93 8.64 -8.56
C VAL A 92 9.58 7.45 -9.24
N HIS A 93 8.89 6.92 -10.24
CA HIS A 93 9.40 5.94 -11.19
C HIS A 93 8.90 6.39 -12.55
N GLU A 94 9.79 6.95 -13.35
CA GLU A 94 9.44 7.58 -14.62
C GLU A 94 9.16 6.54 -15.70
N ASN A 95 8.56 6.97 -16.81
CA ASN A 95 8.36 6.09 -17.96
C ASN A 95 9.74 5.59 -18.47
N PRO A 96 9.84 4.30 -18.84
CA PRO A 96 11.04 3.74 -19.45
C PRO A 96 11.31 4.39 -20.80
N ASP A 97 12.56 4.29 -21.26
CA ASP A 97 12.94 4.80 -22.57
C ASP A 97 12.46 3.82 -23.65
N PRO A 98 11.75 4.29 -24.71
CA PRO A 98 11.20 3.41 -25.74
C PRO A 98 12.24 2.51 -26.40
N GLU A 99 13.46 3.02 -26.61
CA GLU A 99 14.59 2.25 -27.14
C GLU A 99 14.96 1.07 -26.24
N LYS A 100 14.96 1.26 -24.92
CA LYS A 100 15.24 0.18 -23.96
C LYS A 100 14.15 -0.87 -23.94
N LEU A 101 12.90 -0.46 -24.14
CA LEU A 101 11.78 -1.40 -24.30
C LEU A 101 11.84 -2.15 -25.64
N ALA A 102 12.31 -1.51 -26.70
CA ALA A 102 12.54 -2.16 -27.99
C ALA A 102 13.68 -3.18 -27.92
N GLU A 103 14.80 -2.85 -27.28
CA GLU A 103 15.89 -3.81 -26.98
C GLU A 103 15.37 -5.02 -26.18
N TYR A 104 14.57 -4.76 -25.14
CA TYR A 104 13.95 -5.81 -24.34
C TYR A 104 12.97 -6.66 -25.17
N ARG A 105 12.22 -6.05 -26.09
CA ARG A 105 11.30 -6.75 -26.99
C ARG A 105 12.04 -7.76 -27.88
N GLU A 106 13.16 -7.36 -28.48
CA GLU A 106 13.96 -8.27 -29.30
C GLU A 106 14.52 -9.45 -28.47
N PHE A 107 14.93 -9.18 -27.23
CA PHE A 107 15.31 -10.24 -26.29
C PHE A 107 14.15 -11.19 -25.99
N VAL A 108 12.93 -10.68 -25.77
CA VAL A 108 11.74 -11.54 -25.54
C VAL A 108 11.41 -12.39 -26.77
N LEU A 109 11.53 -11.82 -27.98
CA LEU A 109 11.32 -12.55 -29.24
C LEU A 109 12.31 -13.69 -29.43
N SER A 110 13.56 -13.57 -28.96
CA SER A 110 14.53 -14.68 -29.03
C SER A 110 14.17 -15.88 -28.15
N PHE A 111 13.27 -15.70 -27.18
CA PHE A 111 12.67 -16.79 -26.38
C PHE A 111 11.37 -17.32 -26.99
N ASN A 112 11.07 -16.99 -28.26
CA ASN A 112 9.86 -17.38 -29.00
C ASN A 112 8.54 -16.84 -28.41
N TYR A 113 8.57 -15.80 -27.57
CA TYR A 113 7.39 -15.11 -27.09
C TYR A 113 6.93 -14.05 -28.08
N ARG A 114 5.73 -14.20 -28.65
CA ARG A 114 5.14 -13.19 -29.54
C ARG A 114 4.56 -12.05 -28.72
N VAL A 115 5.14 -10.87 -28.85
CA VAL A 115 4.72 -9.65 -28.16
C VAL A 115 4.56 -8.48 -29.13
N GLY A 116 3.58 -7.61 -28.85
CA GLY A 116 3.38 -6.35 -29.57
C GLY A 116 4.38 -5.27 -29.16
N ASP A 117 3.93 -4.02 -29.17
CA ASP A 117 4.71 -2.89 -28.71
C ASP A 117 4.73 -2.80 -27.18
N LEU A 118 5.91 -3.02 -26.57
CA LEU A 118 6.08 -3.01 -25.12
C LEU A 118 6.00 -1.61 -24.49
N THR A 119 5.93 -0.53 -25.29
CA THR A 119 5.59 0.80 -24.76
C THR A 119 4.15 0.85 -24.25
N HIS A 120 3.29 -0.05 -24.71
CA HIS A 120 1.95 -0.25 -24.19
C HIS A 120 1.97 -1.15 -22.95
N ARG A 121 1.51 -0.61 -21.81
CA ARG A 121 1.48 -1.33 -20.53
C ARG A 121 0.71 -2.65 -20.59
N GLY A 122 -0.38 -2.70 -21.35
CA GLY A 122 -1.17 -3.92 -21.50
C GLY A 122 -0.40 -5.06 -22.17
N GLU A 123 0.51 -4.74 -23.10
CA GLU A 123 1.40 -5.72 -23.72
C GLU A 123 2.40 -6.27 -22.70
N LEU A 124 3.00 -5.40 -21.88
CA LEU A 124 3.89 -5.81 -20.79
C LEU A 124 3.18 -6.68 -19.74
N GLN A 125 1.96 -6.33 -19.35
CA GLN A 125 1.18 -7.13 -18.41
C GLN A 125 0.88 -8.51 -18.97
N ARG A 126 0.45 -8.59 -20.24
CA ARG A 126 0.21 -9.88 -20.90
C ARG A 126 1.48 -10.71 -21.00
N LEU A 127 2.62 -10.10 -21.30
CA LEU A 127 3.90 -10.79 -21.31
C LEU A 127 4.21 -11.36 -19.92
N LEU A 128 4.06 -10.57 -18.86
CA LEU A 128 4.30 -11.00 -17.47
C LEU A 128 3.41 -12.18 -17.06
N GLU A 129 2.14 -12.16 -17.46
CA GLU A 129 1.21 -13.28 -17.24
C GLU A 129 1.64 -14.53 -18.03
N LEU A 130 2.07 -14.35 -19.29
CA LEU A 130 2.45 -15.44 -20.19
C LEU A 130 3.71 -16.19 -19.73
N ILE A 131 4.68 -15.46 -19.16
CA ILE A 131 5.93 -16.03 -18.66
C ILE A 131 5.78 -16.62 -17.23
N GLY A 132 4.65 -16.39 -16.57
CA GLY A 132 4.43 -16.85 -15.19
C GLY A 132 4.54 -18.37 -15.06
N GLY A 133 5.37 -18.82 -14.11
CA GLY A 133 5.62 -20.24 -13.84
C GLY A 133 6.54 -20.92 -14.86
N LYS A 134 7.12 -20.18 -15.81
CA LYS A 134 8.06 -20.72 -16.81
C LYS A 134 9.51 -20.73 -16.27
N PRO A 135 10.36 -21.67 -16.70
CA PRO A 135 11.78 -21.71 -16.29
C PRO A 135 12.53 -20.38 -16.52
N GLU A 136 12.19 -19.67 -17.58
CA GLU A 136 12.78 -18.40 -18.00
C GLU A 136 12.13 -17.15 -17.38
N GLU A 137 11.07 -17.30 -16.56
CA GLU A 137 10.33 -16.18 -15.94
C GLU A 137 11.28 -15.20 -15.27
N GLN A 138 12.17 -15.71 -14.42
CA GLN A 138 13.09 -14.90 -13.64
C GLN A 138 14.08 -14.14 -14.53
N ALA A 139 14.59 -14.78 -15.60
CA ALA A 139 15.51 -14.15 -16.53
C ALA A 139 14.82 -13.01 -17.30
N LEU A 140 13.60 -13.24 -17.79
CA LEU A 140 12.81 -12.26 -18.52
C LEU A 140 12.35 -11.10 -17.62
N LYS A 141 11.97 -11.37 -16.35
CA LYS A 141 11.65 -10.32 -15.35
C LYS A 141 12.87 -9.47 -15.00
N ILE A 142 14.06 -10.06 -14.84
CA ILE A 142 15.30 -9.31 -14.59
C ILE A 142 15.66 -8.44 -15.79
N ALA A 143 15.54 -8.96 -17.01
CA ALA A 143 15.78 -8.20 -18.22
C ALA A 143 14.79 -7.02 -18.34
N LEU A 144 13.51 -7.24 -18.04
CA LEU A 144 12.52 -6.16 -17.96
C LEU A 144 12.95 -5.10 -16.94
N LEU A 145 13.31 -5.48 -15.70
CA LEU A 145 13.77 -4.53 -14.69
C LEU A 145 14.95 -3.67 -15.16
N LYS A 146 15.88 -4.25 -15.92
CA LYS A 146 17.03 -3.53 -16.48
C LYS A 146 16.63 -2.53 -17.58
N SER A 147 15.52 -2.76 -18.27
CA SER A 147 14.95 -1.82 -19.25
C SER A 147 14.15 -0.67 -18.60
N LEU A 148 13.79 -0.80 -17.32
CA LEU A 148 13.04 0.21 -16.57
C LEU A 148 13.97 1.22 -15.86
N LYS A 149 13.44 2.42 -15.59
CA LYS A 149 14.16 3.44 -14.81
C LYS A 149 14.17 3.07 -13.33
N ARG A 150 15.24 3.43 -12.63
CA ARG A 150 15.29 3.27 -11.16
C ARG A 150 14.36 4.27 -10.49
N ALA A 151 13.57 3.79 -9.53
CA ALA A 151 12.74 4.68 -8.73
C ALA A 151 13.60 5.52 -7.78
N ARG A 152 13.30 6.83 -7.69
CA ARG A 152 14.06 7.82 -6.92
C ARG A 152 13.13 8.71 -6.09
N TYR A 153 13.71 9.46 -5.16
CA TYR A 153 12.96 10.53 -4.48
C TYR A 153 13.10 11.84 -5.27
N ALA A 154 12.00 12.57 -5.43
CA ALA A 154 11.97 13.83 -6.17
C ALA A 154 10.97 14.81 -5.52
N PRO A 155 11.18 16.13 -5.61
CA PRO A 155 10.22 17.10 -5.10
C PRO A 155 8.96 17.22 -5.99
N GLN A 156 9.05 16.83 -7.27
CA GLN A 156 7.93 16.84 -8.20
C GLN A 156 7.20 15.48 -8.26
N PRO A 157 5.86 15.45 -8.32
CA PRO A 157 5.06 14.24 -8.43
C PRO A 157 5.02 13.75 -9.90
N LEU A 158 6.10 13.13 -10.37
CA LEU A 158 6.26 12.65 -11.75
C LEU A 158 5.59 11.28 -12.03
N GLY A 159 4.81 10.76 -11.07
CA GLY A 159 4.19 9.44 -11.17
C GLY A 159 5.12 8.28 -10.85
N HIS A 160 4.54 7.07 -10.83
CA HIS A 160 5.22 5.83 -10.55
C HIS A 160 4.83 4.74 -11.54
N TYR A 161 5.70 4.51 -12.53
CA TYR A 161 5.47 3.66 -13.69
C TYR A 161 5.07 2.24 -13.28
N GLY A 162 5.90 1.54 -12.50
CA GLY A 162 5.62 0.14 -12.13
C GLY A 162 4.33 -0.07 -11.32
N LEU A 163 3.85 0.96 -10.60
CA LEU A 163 2.64 0.88 -9.77
C LEU A 163 1.40 1.41 -10.49
N ALA A 164 1.57 1.98 -11.69
CA ALA A 164 0.53 2.72 -12.42
C ALA A 164 -0.18 3.79 -11.56
N LYS A 165 0.58 4.55 -10.76
CA LYS A 165 0.06 5.62 -9.91
C LYS A 165 0.55 6.99 -10.39
N ALA A 166 -0.36 7.93 -10.59
CA ALA A 166 -0.01 9.30 -10.97
C ALA A 166 0.64 10.10 -9.82
N ASN A 167 0.30 9.78 -8.57
CA ASN A 167 0.87 10.41 -7.38
C ASN A 167 1.25 9.33 -6.38
N TYR A 168 2.53 9.28 -6.02
CA TYR A 168 3.02 8.28 -5.08
C TYR A 168 4.17 8.83 -4.25
N LEU A 169 4.15 8.53 -2.95
CA LEU A 169 5.22 8.82 -2.00
C LEU A 169 5.27 7.70 -0.96
N HIS A 170 6.32 7.67 -0.15
CA HIS A 170 6.35 6.77 1.00
C HIS A 170 5.91 7.51 2.26
N PHE A 171 4.95 6.95 2.97
CA PHE A 171 4.40 7.52 4.21
C PHE A 171 4.36 6.50 5.37
N THR A 172 4.26 5.22 5.05
CA THR A 172 3.85 4.18 5.99
C THR A 172 4.98 3.52 6.79
N SER A 173 6.22 4.00 6.69
CA SER A 173 7.36 3.44 7.45
C SER A 173 8.37 4.49 7.96
N PRO A 174 7.92 5.52 8.72
CA PRO A 174 8.78 6.60 9.21
C PRO A 174 9.90 6.16 10.17
N ILE A 175 9.75 5.01 10.83
CA ILE A 175 10.76 4.47 11.76
C ILE A 175 12.04 4.06 11.01
N ARG A 176 11.92 3.61 9.76
CA ARG A 176 13.03 3.01 8.98
C ARG A 176 13.34 3.74 7.67
N ARG A 177 12.62 4.81 7.34
CA ARG A 177 12.82 5.61 6.13
C ARG A 177 12.66 7.09 6.42
N TYR A 178 13.72 7.85 6.15
CA TYR A 178 13.73 9.31 6.37
C TYR A 178 12.74 10.06 5.47
N ALA A 179 12.53 9.60 4.23
CA ALA A 179 11.56 10.20 3.32
C ALA A 179 10.13 10.20 3.91
N ASP A 180 9.71 9.08 4.50
CA ASP A 180 8.43 8.98 5.22
C ASP A 180 8.38 9.99 6.37
N LEU A 181 9.46 10.16 7.14
CA LEU A 181 9.52 11.16 8.21
C LEU A 181 9.33 12.60 7.68
N VAL A 182 9.91 12.94 6.53
CA VAL A 182 9.70 14.24 5.87
C VAL A 182 8.23 14.43 5.50
N VAL A 183 7.58 13.40 4.96
CA VAL A 183 6.14 13.42 4.64
C VAL A 183 5.28 13.59 5.88
N HIS A 184 5.59 12.87 6.97
CA HIS A 184 4.90 13.03 8.27
C HIS A 184 5.01 14.46 8.80
N ARG A 185 6.20 15.08 8.72
CA ARG A 185 6.40 16.49 9.10
C ARG A 185 5.59 17.44 8.22
N ALA A 186 5.53 17.20 6.91
CA ALA A 186 4.73 17.99 5.99
C ALA A 186 3.23 17.93 6.34
N LEU A 187 2.70 16.74 6.64
CA LEU A 187 1.33 16.58 7.13
C LEU A 187 1.09 17.24 8.49
N GLY A 188 2.05 17.15 9.40
CA GLY A 188 1.97 17.78 10.72
C GLY A 188 1.80 19.30 10.65
N ARG A 189 2.50 19.96 9.72
CA ARG A 189 2.37 21.41 9.47
C ARG A 189 0.99 21.84 9.01
N LEU A 190 0.25 20.94 8.35
CA LEU A 190 -1.13 21.20 7.93
C LEU A 190 -2.15 21.07 9.07
N GLY A 191 -1.71 20.77 10.29
CA GLY A 191 -2.59 20.47 11.41
C GLY A 191 -3.26 19.10 11.32
N ALA A 192 -2.97 18.31 10.28
CA ALA A 192 -3.55 16.98 10.07
C ALA A 192 -3.09 15.94 11.12
N LEU A 193 -1.95 16.20 11.79
CA LEU A 193 -1.43 15.39 12.90
C LEU A 193 -1.56 16.06 14.27
N ARG A 194 -2.34 17.16 14.39
CA ARG A 194 -2.65 17.68 15.72
C ARG A 194 -3.34 16.56 16.50
N ARG A 195 -2.80 16.24 17.69
CA ARG A 195 -3.51 15.41 18.66
C ARG A 195 -4.92 16.00 18.77
N PRO A 196 -5.99 15.21 18.59
CA PRO A 196 -7.29 15.73 19.01
C PRO A 196 -7.13 16.19 20.45
N ASP A 197 -7.72 17.35 20.78
CA ASP A 197 -7.95 17.65 22.19
C ASP A 197 -8.58 16.42 22.85
N ALA A 198 -8.24 16.15 24.10
CA ALA A 198 -8.72 14.96 24.81
C ALA A 198 -10.27 14.82 24.80
N ALA A 199 -10.99 15.90 24.47
CA ALA A 199 -12.43 15.95 24.25
C ALA A 199 -12.91 15.47 22.86
N ALA A 200 -12.05 15.37 21.84
CA ALA A 200 -12.38 15.04 20.46
C ALA A 200 -11.91 13.63 20.08
N ARG A 201 -12.57 12.59 20.59
CA ARG A 201 -12.35 11.17 20.21
C ARG A 201 -12.76 10.85 18.75
N ARG A 202 -12.31 11.62 17.74
CA ARG A 202 -12.73 11.50 16.34
C ARG A 202 -11.64 11.66 15.24
N PRO A 203 -10.31 11.64 15.47
CA PRO A 203 -9.37 11.84 14.35
C PRO A 203 -9.28 10.62 13.41
N TYR A 204 -9.41 9.40 13.94
CA TYR A 204 -9.35 8.18 13.11
C TYR A 204 -10.57 8.04 12.19
N LEU A 205 -11.71 8.60 12.59
CA LEU A 205 -12.92 8.61 11.78
C LEU A 205 -12.78 9.56 10.59
N ALA A 206 -12.11 10.71 10.73
CA ALA A 206 -11.93 11.65 9.62
C ALA A 206 -10.99 11.11 8.55
N ILE A 207 -9.90 10.44 8.95
CA ILE A 207 -8.99 9.77 8.02
C ILE A 207 -9.70 8.57 7.37
N ALA A 208 -10.42 7.75 8.14
CA ALA A 208 -11.19 6.62 7.62
C ALA A 208 -12.35 7.05 6.70
N LEU A 209 -13.03 8.16 6.99
CA LEU A 209 -14.11 8.71 6.17
C LEU A 209 -13.56 9.33 4.88
N THR A 210 -12.40 10.00 4.95
CA THR A 210 -11.69 10.48 3.74
C THR A 210 -11.20 9.31 2.90
N PHE A 211 -10.74 8.22 3.53
CA PHE A 211 -10.40 6.95 2.88
C PHE A 211 -11.61 6.30 2.19
N ALA A 212 -12.77 6.25 2.88
CA ALA A 212 -14.01 5.68 2.36
C ALA A 212 -14.62 6.49 1.21
N ILE A 213 -14.59 7.83 1.30
CA ILE A 213 -15.10 8.73 0.25
C ILE A 213 -14.20 8.69 -0.99
N LEU A 214 -12.88 8.54 -0.83
CA LEU A 214 -11.94 8.48 -1.95
C LEU A 214 -11.93 7.13 -2.68
N LEU A 215 -12.28 6.02 -2.01
CA LEU A 215 -12.32 4.70 -2.62
C LEU A 215 -13.62 4.42 -3.40
N THR A 216 -14.73 5.11 -3.08
CA THR A 216 -16.07 4.78 -3.59
C THR A 216 -16.60 5.72 -4.69
N GLY A 217 -15.83 6.71 -5.14
CA GLY A 217 -16.22 7.55 -6.28
C GLY A 217 -17.58 8.23 -6.11
N GLY A 218 -17.95 8.63 -4.89
CA GLY A 218 -19.18 9.39 -4.63
C GLY A 218 -20.47 8.57 -4.52
N TYR A 219 -20.42 7.23 -4.44
CA TYR A 219 -21.63 6.46 -4.15
C TYR A 219 -21.98 6.46 -2.65
N THR A 220 -23.23 6.81 -2.37
CA THR A 220 -23.83 7.14 -1.08
C THR A 220 -23.56 6.10 0.02
N ILE A 221 -22.98 6.54 1.13
CA ILE A 221 -22.60 5.78 2.34
C ILE A 221 -23.81 5.14 3.08
N SER A 222 -25.04 5.28 2.60
CA SER A 222 -26.24 4.88 3.34
C SER A 222 -26.47 3.36 3.47
N LYS A 223 -26.00 2.50 2.55
CA LYS A 223 -26.39 1.08 2.57
C LYS A 223 -25.48 0.15 3.38
N VAL A 224 -24.22 0.49 3.57
CA VAL A 224 -23.25 -0.37 4.30
C VAL A 224 -23.24 -0.07 5.80
N MET A 225 -23.50 1.18 6.21
CA MET A 225 -23.50 1.56 7.64
C MET A 225 -24.82 1.23 8.37
N ALA A 226 -25.92 1.02 7.65
CA ALA A 226 -27.24 0.81 8.26
C ALA A 226 -27.43 -0.57 8.93
N LYS A 227 -26.54 -1.55 8.68
CA LYS A 227 -26.66 -2.91 9.22
C LYS A 227 -25.81 -3.20 10.47
N SER A 228 -24.96 -2.27 10.93
CA SER A 228 -23.91 -2.58 11.93
C SER A 228 -23.81 -1.63 13.13
N LEU A 229 -24.82 -0.79 13.40
CA LEU A 229 -24.88 0.01 14.63
C LEU A 229 -25.83 -0.61 15.66
N PRO A 230 -25.38 -0.93 16.89
CA PRO A 230 -26.27 -1.41 17.95
C PRO A 230 -27.20 -0.29 18.45
N SER A 231 -28.38 -0.68 18.92
CA SER A 231 -29.47 0.20 19.35
C SER A 231 -29.10 1.14 20.51
N ARG A 232 -29.77 2.30 20.54
CA ARG A 232 -29.57 3.48 21.42
C ARG A 232 -29.43 3.25 22.95
N SER A 233 -29.67 2.06 23.49
CA SER A 233 -29.65 1.81 24.94
C SER A 233 -28.25 1.64 25.55
N THR A 234 -27.21 1.34 24.76
CA THR A 234 -25.83 1.14 25.27
C THR A 234 -25.08 2.46 25.53
N PHE A 235 -25.65 3.61 25.16
CA PHE A 235 -24.99 4.91 25.27
C PHE A 235 -25.06 5.52 26.68
N GLN A 236 -25.97 5.08 27.55
CA GLN A 236 -26.17 5.67 28.89
C GLN A 236 -25.22 5.11 29.97
N LEU A 237 -24.68 3.89 29.81
CA LEU A 237 -23.86 3.24 30.83
C LEU A 237 -22.37 3.68 30.84
N LEU A 238 -21.93 4.50 29.88
CA LEU A 238 -20.52 4.93 29.76
C LEU A 238 -20.27 6.38 30.24
N ASN A 239 -21.27 7.03 30.83
CA ASN A 239 -21.22 8.47 31.19
C ASN A 239 -21.28 8.76 32.70
N GLU A 240 -21.14 7.79 33.59
CA GLU A 240 -21.00 8.10 35.02
C GLU A 240 -19.54 8.48 35.39
N PRO A 241 -19.31 9.65 36.03
CA PRO A 241 -17.99 10.06 36.46
C PRO A 241 -17.53 9.25 37.69
N GLN A 242 -16.42 8.53 37.55
CA GLN A 242 -15.74 7.85 38.67
C GLN A 242 -15.03 8.88 39.59
N PRO A 243 -15.12 8.75 40.92
CA PRO A 243 -14.54 9.75 41.84
C PRO A 243 -13.01 9.70 41.88
N MET A 244 -12.39 10.89 41.80
CA MET A 244 -10.95 11.14 41.92
C MET A 244 -10.39 10.68 43.27
N ARG A 245 -9.43 9.73 43.28
CA ARG A 245 -8.61 9.44 44.47
C ARG A 245 -7.57 10.56 44.67
N ARG A 246 -7.75 11.37 45.72
CA ARG A 246 -6.72 12.31 46.21
C ARG A 246 -5.60 11.55 46.92
N SER A 247 -4.36 11.79 46.51
CA SER A 247 -3.15 11.37 47.20
C SER A 247 -3.03 12.07 48.56
N MET A 248 -2.96 11.31 49.65
CA MET A 248 -2.57 11.84 50.96
C MET A 248 -1.03 11.93 51.04
N LEU A 249 -0.53 13.16 50.93
CA LEU A 249 0.71 13.61 51.56
C LEU A 249 0.38 13.95 53.03
N ARG A 250 1.00 13.28 54.00
CA ARG A 250 1.23 13.86 55.34
C ARG A 250 2.52 13.30 55.96
N LYS A 251 3.41 14.28 56.21
CA LYS A 251 4.49 14.41 57.20
C LYS A 251 5.58 13.35 57.26
#